data_AF-A0A2N1JJZ4-F1
#
_entry.id   AF-A0A2N1JJZ4-F1
#
_cell.length_a   1.000
_cell.length_b   1.000
_cell.length_c   1.000
_cell.angle_alpha   90.00
_cell.angle_beta   90.00
_cell.angle_gamma   90.00
#
_symmetry.space_group_name_H-M   'P 1'
#
loop_
_entity.id
_entity.type
_entity.pdbx_description
1 polymer ?
#
loop_
_entity_poly.entity_id
_entity_poly.type
_entity_poly.pdbx_seq_one_letter_code
_entity_poly.pdbx_strand_id
1 'polypeptide(L)'
;MPNAEAVMALRVVEDVRERVSGVPRRHAVMQLLYAVMVSAYMAVFVYTGSAEGDADRSGGTTMALLLPPLVLSSALVEGAAQRFGGRLRAARRYWMAAVAFGVMLVIFLLWSVIGGGYPWWLSLVSLFATLVVFGARPVGVLLRGGAEAARATVSAPLPRGSRVTTVVIGLVFGAICATLFLPVAVWGTMMASMVLMLISAGATSTWGLRSTGWYWGTTQWCAFGISTGAMFLLAALTIATELISPVVSASTGAVIAASVVVTAFLPGRGDDGYDGEGADGASEA
;
A
#
# COMPACT_ATOMS: atom_id res chain seq x y z
N MET A 1 -53.70 -9.39 8.01
CA MET A 1 -52.67 -10.27 8.57
C MET A 1 -51.45 -10.19 7.66
N PRO A 2 -50.27 -9.78 8.15
CA PRO A 2 -49.07 -9.75 7.33
C PRO A 2 -48.72 -11.17 6.87
N ASN A 3 -48.48 -11.35 5.57
CA ASN A 3 -48.14 -12.64 4.95
C ASN A 3 -46.86 -13.20 5.58
N ALA A 4 -46.92 -14.42 6.12
CA ALA A 4 -45.77 -15.10 6.72
C ALA A 4 -44.56 -15.20 5.77
N GLU A 5 -44.82 -15.27 4.45
CA GLU A 5 -43.82 -15.24 3.39
C GLU A 5 -42.98 -13.96 3.38
N ALA A 6 -43.59 -12.79 3.64
CA ALA A 6 -42.89 -11.51 3.66
C ALA A 6 -41.93 -11.42 4.85
N VAL A 7 -42.30 -11.97 6.00
CA VAL A 7 -41.45 -12.02 7.20
C VAL A 7 -40.28 -12.99 6.99
N MET A 8 -40.51 -14.13 6.33
CA MET A 8 -39.44 -15.08 6.00
C MET A 8 -38.46 -14.50 4.98
N ALA A 9 -38.96 -13.81 3.93
CA ALA A 9 -38.11 -13.14 2.94
C ALA A 9 -37.24 -12.05 3.58
N LEU A 10 -37.78 -11.24 4.50
CA LEU A 10 -37.01 -10.23 5.23
C LEU A 10 -35.91 -10.86 6.08
N ARG A 11 -36.21 -11.94 6.82
CA ARG A 11 -35.20 -12.65 7.62
C ARG A 11 -34.10 -13.25 6.76
N VAL A 12 -34.43 -13.85 5.61
CA VAL A 12 -33.42 -14.37 4.67
C VAL A 12 -32.55 -13.24 4.13
N VAL A 13 -33.13 -12.10 3.77
CA VAL A 13 -32.36 -10.92 3.33
C VAL A 13 -31.48 -10.38 4.45
N GLU A 14 -31.95 -10.37 5.70
CA GLU A 14 -31.21 -9.89 6.86
C GLU A 14 -30.08 -10.85 7.24
N ASP A 15 -30.31 -12.17 7.21
CA ASP A 15 -29.29 -13.21 7.37
C ASP A 15 -28.24 -13.15 6.26
N VAL A 16 -28.66 -13.01 5.00
CA VAL A 16 -27.75 -12.85 3.87
C VAL A 16 -26.99 -11.53 4.00
N ARG A 17 -27.64 -10.46 4.45
CA ARG A 17 -27.00 -9.16 4.70
C ARG A 17 -25.99 -9.26 5.84
N GLU A 18 -26.29 -9.94 6.93
CA GLU A 18 -25.35 -10.15 8.04
C GLU A 18 -24.16 -11.00 7.58
N ARG A 19 -24.41 -12.12 6.88
CA ARG A 19 -23.35 -12.98 6.32
C ARG A 19 -22.49 -12.29 5.26
N VAL A 20 -23.07 -11.39 4.47
CA VAL A 20 -22.36 -10.63 3.42
C VAL A 20 -21.73 -9.35 3.95
N SER A 21 -22.20 -8.81 5.09
CA SER A 21 -21.71 -7.54 5.65
C SER A 21 -20.48 -7.66 6.55
N GLY A 22 -20.15 -8.88 7.00
CA GLY A 22 -18.96 -9.14 7.80
C GLY A 22 -17.68 -8.91 6.99
N VAL A 23 -17.05 -7.74 7.14
CA VAL A 23 -15.71 -7.50 6.61
C VAL A 23 -14.74 -8.44 7.34
N PRO A 24 -13.97 -9.29 6.61
CA PRO A 24 -12.97 -10.16 7.22
C PRO A 24 -12.03 -9.39 8.15
N ARG A 25 -11.73 -9.92 9.33
CA ARG A 25 -10.86 -9.27 10.32
C ARG A 25 -9.47 -9.05 9.73
N ARG A 26 -8.98 -10.00 8.94
CA ARG A 26 -7.70 -9.88 8.21
C ARG A 26 -7.70 -8.71 7.22
N HIS A 27 -8.82 -8.46 6.56
CA HIS A 27 -8.97 -7.30 5.68
C HIS A 27 -8.93 -6.00 6.47
N ALA A 28 -9.59 -5.94 7.63
CA ALA A 28 -9.53 -4.78 8.51
C ALA A 28 -8.10 -4.48 9.03
N VAL A 29 -7.34 -5.51 9.41
CA VAL A 29 -5.92 -5.34 9.79
C VAL A 29 -5.12 -4.78 8.62
N MET A 30 -5.32 -5.32 7.41
CA MET A 30 -4.61 -4.83 6.23
C MET A 30 -4.95 -3.37 5.89
N GLN A 31 -6.23 -2.99 5.95
CA GLN A 31 -6.67 -1.61 5.78
C GLN A 31 -6.07 -0.69 6.85
N LEU A 32 -5.94 -1.16 8.09
CA LEU A 32 -5.31 -0.40 9.16
C LEU A 32 -3.81 -0.20 8.90
N LEU A 33 -3.09 -1.24 8.48
CA LEU A 33 -1.68 -1.12 8.11
C LEU A 33 -1.48 -0.16 6.94
N TYR A 34 -2.36 -0.21 5.94
CA TYR A 34 -2.37 0.75 4.84
C TYR A 34 -2.62 2.18 5.35
N ALA A 35 -3.58 2.39 6.25
CA ALA A 35 -3.84 3.68 6.86
C ALA A 35 -2.63 4.22 7.62
N VAL A 36 -1.93 3.38 8.38
CA VAL A 36 -0.67 3.72 9.05
C VAL A 36 0.38 4.16 8.04
N MET A 37 0.59 3.40 6.98
CA MET A 37 1.58 3.74 5.95
C MET A 37 1.23 5.04 5.21
N VAL A 38 -0.03 5.27 4.81
CA VAL A 38 -0.45 6.53 4.17
C VAL A 38 -0.34 7.71 5.14
N SER A 39 -0.61 7.50 6.44
CA SER A 39 -0.41 8.55 7.45
C SER A 39 1.06 8.90 7.65
N ALA A 40 1.95 7.89 7.67
CA ALA A 40 3.38 8.09 7.73
C ALA A 40 3.89 8.81 6.47
N TYR A 41 3.40 8.43 5.28
CA TYR A 41 3.68 9.14 4.04
C TYR A 41 3.30 10.62 4.16
N MET A 42 2.08 10.94 4.61
CA MET A 42 1.69 12.35 4.75
C MET A 42 2.49 13.10 5.80
N ALA A 43 2.85 12.45 6.90
CA ALA A 43 3.69 13.07 7.91
C ALA A 43 5.05 13.45 7.32
N VAL A 44 5.69 12.54 6.60
CA VAL A 44 7.00 12.77 5.99
C VAL A 44 6.90 13.74 4.83
N PHE A 45 5.90 13.62 3.95
CA PHE A 45 5.66 14.56 2.85
C PHE A 45 5.45 16.00 3.37
N VAL A 46 4.64 16.15 4.42
CA VAL A 46 4.44 17.46 5.05
C VAL A 46 5.77 17.88 5.68
N TYR A 47 6.44 17.04 6.46
CA TYR A 47 7.73 17.39 7.04
C TYR A 47 8.78 17.83 5.98
N THR A 48 8.88 17.14 4.85
CA THR A 48 9.83 17.47 3.79
C THR A 48 9.53 18.85 3.19
N GLY A 49 8.28 19.10 2.82
CA GLY A 49 7.90 20.42 2.28
C GLY A 49 7.99 21.55 3.31
N SER A 50 7.91 21.27 4.62
CA SER A 50 8.15 22.30 5.65
C SER A 50 9.61 22.76 5.70
N ALA A 51 10.54 21.83 5.44
CA ALA A 51 11.97 22.11 5.47
C ALA A 51 12.50 22.68 4.13
N GLU A 52 11.81 22.40 3.03
CA GLU A 52 12.17 22.89 1.69
C GLU A 52 12.04 24.41 1.52
N GLY A 53 11.27 25.09 2.37
CA GLY A 53 11.18 26.56 2.38
C GLY A 53 12.52 27.26 2.61
N ASP A 54 13.50 26.57 3.21
CA ASP A 54 14.83 27.10 3.55
C ASP A 54 15.98 26.44 2.73
N ALA A 55 15.73 25.41 1.92
CA ALA A 55 16.78 24.49 1.45
C ALA A 55 16.91 24.37 -0.09
N ASP A 56 17.95 25.01 -0.62
CA ASP A 56 18.28 25.13 -2.05
C ASP A 56 18.82 23.85 -2.74
N ARG A 57 18.90 22.67 -2.09
CA ARG A 57 19.69 21.54 -2.67
C ARG A 57 19.19 20.10 -2.55
N SER A 58 18.24 19.76 -1.67
CA SER A 58 17.95 18.33 -1.37
C SER A 58 16.48 17.92 -1.35
N GLY A 59 15.52 18.86 -1.38
CA GLY A 59 14.09 18.55 -1.28
C GLY A 59 13.59 17.55 -2.33
N GLY A 60 13.86 17.85 -3.60
CA GLY A 60 13.35 17.06 -4.72
C GLY A 60 13.81 15.60 -4.75
N THR A 61 14.96 15.24 -4.17
CA THR A 61 15.44 13.85 -4.18
C THR A 61 14.75 12.99 -3.12
N THR A 62 14.27 13.58 -2.02
CA THR A 62 13.56 12.84 -0.96
C THR A 62 12.19 12.35 -1.41
N MET A 63 11.53 13.05 -2.34
CA MET A 63 10.28 12.60 -2.97
C MET A 63 10.44 11.25 -3.68
N ALA A 64 11.63 10.94 -4.20
CA ALA A 64 11.90 9.65 -4.82
C ALA A 64 11.85 8.48 -3.83
N LEU A 65 12.04 8.73 -2.53
CA LEU A 65 11.86 7.72 -1.48
C LEU A 65 10.39 7.52 -1.10
N LEU A 66 9.54 8.51 -1.34
CA LEU A 66 8.15 8.51 -0.88
C LEU A 66 7.18 7.94 -1.91
N LEU A 67 7.31 8.37 -3.17
CA LEU A 67 6.34 8.07 -4.22
C LEU A 67 6.28 6.59 -4.61
N PRO A 68 7.41 5.88 -4.88
CA PRO A 68 7.35 4.50 -5.35
C PRO A 68 6.67 3.53 -4.38
N PRO A 69 7.00 3.54 -3.07
CA PRO A 69 6.28 2.71 -2.11
C PRO A 69 4.79 3.00 -2.07
N LEU A 70 4.40 4.28 -2.13
CA LEU A 70 2.98 4.67 -2.13
C LEU A 70 2.26 4.14 -3.37
N VAL A 71 2.82 4.34 -4.56
CA VAL A 71 2.22 3.87 -5.83
C VAL A 71 2.11 2.35 -5.83
N LEU A 72 3.19 1.63 -5.48
CA LEU A 72 3.18 0.16 -5.39
C LEU A 72 2.14 -0.34 -4.40
N SER A 73 2.08 0.28 -3.22
CA SER A 73 1.17 -0.16 -2.17
C SER A 73 -0.29 -0.10 -2.62
N SER A 74 -0.67 0.91 -3.42
CA SER A 74 -2.03 1.02 -3.93
C SER A 74 -2.43 -0.16 -4.82
N ALA A 75 -1.55 -0.56 -5.75
CA ALA A 75 -1.78 -1.68 -6.65
C ALA A 75 -1.73 -3.04 -5.93
N LEU A 76 -0.78 -3.19 -4.99
CA LEU A 76 -0.65 -4.41 -4.18
C LEU A 76 -1.85 -4.60 -3.23
N VAL A 77 -2.30 -3.52 -2.60
CA VAL A 77 -3.47 -3.53 -1.71
C VAL A 77 -4.75 -3.81 -2.49
N GLU A 78 -4.88 -3.28 -3.70
CA GLU A 78 -6.00 -3.62 -4.59
C GLU A 78 -6.03 -5.12 -4.90
N GLY A 79 -4.89 -5.70 -5.26
CA GLY A 79 -4.75 -7.15 -5.47
C GLY A 79 -5.12 -7.99 -4.25
N ALA A 80 -4.64 -7.59 -3.08
CA ALA A 80 -4.98 -8.26 -1.84
C ALA A 80 -6.44 -8.05 -1.41
N ALA A 81 -7.07 -6.92 -1.77
CA ALA A 81 -8.47 -6.67 -1.48
C ALA A 81 -9.38 -7.60 -2.29
N GLN A 82 -9.01 -7.95 -3.53
CA GLN A 82 -9.75 -8.90 -4.37
C GLN A 82 -9.88 -10.27 -3.70
N ARG A 83 -8.87 -10.71 -2.94
CA ARG A 83 -8.90 -11.95 -2.15
C ARG A 83 -10.07 -12.03 -1.17
N PHE A 84 -10.47 -10.91 -0.58
CA PHE A 84 -11.50 -10.90 0.45
C PHE A 84 -12.93 -10.87 -0.11
N GLY A 85 -13.09 -11.07 -1.44
CA GLY A 85 -14.41 -11.09 -2.11
C GLY A 85 -15.16 -9.75 -2.03
N GLY A 86 -14.50 -8.72 -1.51
CA GLY A 86 -15.08 -7.41 -1.29
C GLY A 86 -15.18 -6.67 -2.60
N ARG A 87 -16.30 -6.84 -3.33
CA ARG A 87 -16.77 -5.76 -4.21
C ARG A 87 -16.92 -4.53 -3.31
N LEU A 88 -15.96 -3.62 -3.37
CA LEU A 88 -15.86 -2.39 -2.59
C LEU A 88 -17.07 -1.48 -2.88
N ARG A 89 -18.24 -1.82 -2.34
CA ARG A 89 -19.41 -0.91 -2.25
C ARG A 89 -19.13 0.29 -1.33
N ALA A 90 -17.91 0.41 -0.81
CA ALA A 90 -17.40 1.59 -0.12
C ALA A 90 -17.05 2.77 -1.07
N ALA A 91 -17.34 2.65 -2.37
CA ALA A 91 -16.97 3.63 -3.39
C ALA A 91 -17.21 5.09 -2.97
N ARG A 92 -18.39 5.43 -2.40
CA ARG A 92 -18.71 6.83 -2.06
C ARG A 92 -17.91 7.41 -0.90
N ARG A 93 -17.81 6.70 0.24
CA ARG A 93 -17.06 7.20 1.41
C ARG A 93 -15.55 7.19 1.14
N TYR A 94 -15.06 6.19 0.41
CA TYR A 94 -13.67 6.15 -0.02
C TYR A 94 -13.36 7.30 -0.98
N TRP A 95 -14.25 7.59 -1.94
CA TRP A 95 -14.12 8.76 -2.81
C TRP A 95 -14.11 10.07 -2.02
N MET A 96 -14.97 10.23 -1.03
CA MET A 96 -14.94 11.44 -0.19
C MET A 96 -13.63 11.58 0.57
N ALA A 97 -13.11 10.49 1.15
CA ALA A 97 -11.81 10.51 1.83
C ALA A 97 -10.66 10.81 0.85
N ALA A 98 -10.68 10.21 -0.34
CA ALA A 98 -9.70 10.45 -1.39
C ALA A 98 -9.75 11.89 -1.91
N VAL A 99 -10.95 12.45 -2.09
CA VAL A 99 -11.12 13.86 -2.48
C VAL A 99 -10.66 14.78 -1.37
N ALA A 100 -11.04 14.54 -0.11
CA ALA A 100 -10.58 15.35 1.02
C ALA A 100 -9.05 15.30 1.15
N PHE A 101 -8.46 14.12 0.97
CA PHE A 101 -7.01 13.93 0.94
C PHE A 101 -6.35 14.66 -0.25
N GLY A 102 -6.93 14.59 -1.43
CA GLY A 102 -6.46 15.31 -2.62
C GLY A 102 -6.53 16.83 -2.43
N VAL A 103 -7.62 17.34 -1.85
CA VAL A 103 -7.76 18.76 -1.51
C VAL A 103 -6.71 19.18 -0.49
N MET A 104 -6.47 18.36 0.55
CA MET A 104 -5.43 18.60 1.53
C MET A 104 -4.03 18.68 0.88
N LEU A 105 -3.72 17.76 -0.04
CA LEU A 105 -2.47 17.78 -0.81
C LEU A 105 -2.34 19.04 -1.66
N VAL A 106 -3.40 19.45 -2.36
CA VAL A 106 -3.41 20.67 -3.17
C VAL A 106 -3.22 21.92 -2.31
N ILE A 107 -3.84 21.97 -1.13
CA ILE A 107 -3.64 23.08 -0.18
C ILE A 107 -2.18 23.15 0.26
N PHE A 108 -1.57 22.03 0.65
CA PHE A 108 -0.16 22.00 1.04
C PHE A 108 0.77 22.37 -0.12
N LEU A 109 0.47 21.90 -1.34
CA LEU A 109 1.23 22.24 -2.54
C LEU A 109 1.14 23.74 -2.85
N LEU A 110 -0.07 24.32 -2.84
CA LEU A 110 -0.28 25.76 -3.07
C LEU A 110 0.43 26.58 -2.00
N TRP A 111 0.38 26.15 -0.75
CA TRP A 111 1.11 26.80 0.34
C TRP A 111 2.61 26.76 0.11
N SER A 112 3.16 25.61 -0.29
CA SER A 112 4.58 25.45 -0.61
C SER A 112 5.03 26.42 -1.70
N VAL A 113 4.18 26.72 -2.69
CA VAL A 113 4.49 27.67 -3.78
C VAL A 113 4.52 29.12 -3.29
N ILE A 114 3.78 29.47 -2.24
CA ILE A 114 3.74 30.84 -1.67
C ILE A 114 5.02 31.15 -0.88
N GLY A 115 5.90 30.16 -0.62
CA GLY A 115 7.28 30.38 -0.18
C GLY A 115 7.48 30.67 1.30
N GLY A 116 6.46 30.46 2.14
CA GLY A 116 6.58 30.68 3.58
C GLY A 116 7.07 29.47 4.38
N GLY A 117 7.28 28.31 3.73
CA GLY A 117 7.27 27.03 4.41
C GLY A 117 5.97 26.85 5.20
N TYR A 118 5.86 25.77 5.97
CA TYR A 118 4.76 25.64 6.93
C TYR A 118 5.26 25.03 8.23
N PRO A 119 4.65 25.33 9.39
CA PRO A 119 5.17 24.88 10.67
C PRO A 119 5.30 23.36 10.79
N TRP A 120 6.40 22.88 11.38
CA TRP A 120 6.69 21.44 11.51
C TRP A 120 5.57 20.65 12.21
N TRP A 121 4.83 21.26 13.14
CA TRP A 121 3.74 20.60 13.87
C TRP A 121 2.58 20.17 12.96
N LEU A 122 2.46 20.75 11.75
CA LEU A 122 1.49 20.31 10.75
C LEU A 122 1.76 18.88 10.26
N SER A 123 3.00 18.40 10.31
CA SER A 123 3.32 16.99 10.00
C SER A 123 2.67 16.02 10.99
N LEU A 124 2.61 16.39 12.27
CA LEU A 124 1.92 15.59 13.29
C LEU A 124 0.41 15.66 13.06
N VAL A 125 -0.12 16.84 12.78
CA VAL A 125 -1.55 17.01 12.50
C VAL A 125 -1.95 16.21 11.26
N SER A 126 -1.16 16.22 10.18
CA SER A 126 -1.45 15.46 8.96
C SER A 126 -1.36 13.95 9.21
N LEU A 127 -0.40 13.49 10.01
CA LEU A 127 -0.31 12.10 10.47
C LEU A 127 -1.59 11.66 11.17
N PHE A 128 -1.99 12.38 12.22
CA PHE A 128 -3.17 12.02 13.01
C PHE A 128 -4.46 12.14 12.21
N ALA A 129 -4.62 13.21 11.43
CA ALA A 129 -5.80 13.42 10.60
C ALA A 129 -5.95 12.29 9.57
N THR A 130 -4.87 11.95 8.86
CA THR A 130 -4.87 10.85 7.88
C THR A 130 -5.15 9.51 8.55
N LEU A 131 -4.51 9.23 9.69
CA LEU A 131 -4.73 7.99 10.43
C LEU A 131 -6.18 7.88 10.93
N VAL A 132 -6.80 8.96 11.40
CA VAL A 132 -8.20 8.96 11.83
C VAL A 132 -9.12 8.75 10.62
N VAL A 133 -8.91 9.47 9.52
CA VAL A 133 -9.75 9.38 8.31
C VAL A 133 -9.73 7.97 7.70
N PHE A 134 -8.55 7.37 7.56
CA PHE A 134 -8.42 6.04 6.94
C PHE A 134 -8.53 4.89 7.95
N GLY A 135 -8.17 5.11 9.22
CA GLY A 135 -8.09 4.09 10.26
C GLY A 135 -9.34 3.92 11.13
N ALA A 136 -10.23 4.92 11.24
CA ALA A 136 -11.39 4.83 12.12
C ALA A 136 -12.32 3.64 11.78
N ARG A 137 -12.55 3.39 10.49
CA ARG A 137 -13.38 2.27 10.02
C ARG A 137 -12.77 0.90 10.34
N PRO A 138 -11.53 0.58 9.92
CA PRO A 138 -10.95 -0.73 10.23
C PRO A 138 -10.82 -0.96 11.74
N VAL A 139 -10.48 0.06 12.53
CA VAL A 139 -10.49 -0.05 14.00
C VAL A 139 -11.88 -0.42 14.52
N GLY A 140 -12.94 0.24 14.05
CA GLY A 140 -14.31 -0.11 14.43
C GLY A 140 -14.71 -1.54 14.07
N VAL A 141 -14.24 -2.07 12.93
CA VAL A 141 -14.45 -3.48 12.54
C VAL A 141 -13.70 -4.42 13.48
N LEU A 142 -12.45 -4.11 13.83
CA LEU A 142 -11.64 -4.91 14.75
C LEU A 142 -12.23 -4.95 16.16
N LEU A 143 -12.78 -3.83 16.65
CA LEU A 143 -13.39 -3.73 17.98
C LEU A 143 -14.71 -4.49 18.10
N ARG A 144 -15.45 -4.67 17.00
CA ARG A 144 -16.74 -5.38 16.99
C ARG A 144 -16.62 -6.91 17.02
N GLY A 145 -15.41 -7.47 17.01
CA GLY A 145 -15.18 -8.87 17.35
C GLY A 145 -15.82 -9.90 16.42
N GLY A 146 -15.90 -9.64 15.11
CA GLY A 146 -16.43 -10.61 14.15
C GLY A 146 -15.64 -11.92 14.18
N ALA A 147 -16.32 -13.03 14.48
CA ALA A 147 -15.75 -14.36 14.49
C ALA A 147 -15.50 -14.82 13.04
N GLU A 148 -14.30 -14.56 12.53
CA GLU A 148 -13.86 -15.14 11.26
C GLU A 148 -13.44 -16.58 11.55
N ALA A 149 -14.17 -17.56 11.00
CA ALA A 149 -13.72 -18.95 10.99
C ALA A 149 -12.36 -18.99 10.27
N ALA A 150 -11.30 -19.28 11.02
CA ALA A 150 -9.94 -19.29 10.50
C ALA A 150 -9.82 -20.39 9.45
N ARG A 151 -10.09 -20.07 8.17
CA ARG A 151 -9.75 -20.96 7.08
C ARG A 151 -8.23 -21.11 7.09
N ALA A 152 -7.79 -22.34 7.37
CA ALA A 152 -6.40 -22.72 7.27
C ALA A 152 -5.91 -22.29 5.89
N THR A 153 -4.92 -21.41 5.89
CA THR A 153 -4.31 -20.94 4.66
C THR A 153 -3.26 -21.96 4.29
N VAL A 154 -3.38 -22.58 3.12
CA VAL A 154 -2.30 -23.44 2.63
C VAL A 154 -1.14 -22.53 2.24
N SER A 155 0.00 -22.71 2.88
CA SER A 155 1.25 -22.05 2.48
C SER A 155 1.77 -22.76 1.25
N ALA A 156 1.95 -22.03 0.15
CA ALA A 156 2.58 -22.58 -1.06
C ALA A 156 3.68 -21.65 -1.53
N PRO A 157 4.67 -22.16 -2.29
CA PRO A 157 5.67 -21.31 -2.92
C PRO A 157 4.99 -20.26 -3.82
N LEU A 158 5.49 -19.01 -3.81
CA LEU A 158 4.94 -17.95 -4.68
C LEU A 158 5.00 -18.39 -6.15
N PRO A 159 4.02 -18.02 -6.99
CA PRO A 159 4.13 -18.18 -8.44
C PRO A 159 5.35 -17.44 -8.99
N ARG A 160 5.95 -17.97 -10.07
CA ARG A 160 7.19 -17.41 -10.66
C ARG A 160 7.07 -15.92 -10.97
N GLY A 161 5.94 -15.48 -11.54
CA GLY A 161 5.67 -14.07 -11.84
C GLY A 161 5.73 -13.19 -10.58
N SER A 162 5.01 -13.57 -9.52
CA SER A 162 5.01 -12.83 -8.25
C SER A 162 6.38 -12.82 -7.56
N ARG A 163 7.19 -13.88 -7.69
CA ARG A 163 8.58 -13.86 -7.21
C ARG A 163 9.41 -12.82 -7.93
N VAL A 164 9.37 -12.81 -9.27
CA VAL A 164 10.11 -11.84 -10.08
C VAL A 164 9.67 -10.42 -9.72
N THR A 165 8.37 -10.15 -9.64
CA THR A 165 7.85 -8.83 -9.26
C THR A 165 8.32 -8.42 -7.86
N THR A 166 8.33 -9.34 -6.89
CA THR A 166 8.82 -9.07 -5.53
C THR A 166 10.32 -8.75 -5.52
N VAL A 167 11.13 -9.49 -6.28
CA VAL A 167 12.57 -9.21 -6.47
C VAL A 167 12.77 -7.83 -7.09
N VAL A 168 12.03 -7.51 -8.16
CA VAL A 168 12.09 -6.21 -8.83
C VAL A 168 11.74 -5.08 -7.88
N ILE A 169 10.69 -5.22 -7.05
CA ILE A 169 10.35 -4.23 -6.02
C ILE A 169 11.52 -3.99 -5.06
N GLY A 170 12.13 -5.07 -4.55
CA GLY A 170 13.28 -4.97 -3.66
C GLY A 170 14.48 -4.27 -4.31
N LEU A 171 14.82 -4.65 -5.54
CA LEU A 171 15.91 -4.03 -6.29
C LEU A 171 15.66 -2.55 -6.59
N VAL A 172 14.43 -2.19 -6.95
CA VAL A 172 14.04 -0.79 -7.17
C VAL A 172 14.20 0.02 -5.88
N PHE A 173 13.68 -0.47 -4.76
CA PHE A 173 13.81 0.25 -3.48
C PHE A 173 15.27 0.43 -3.08
N GLY A 174 16.09 -0.61 -3.24
CA GLY A 174 17.53 -0.52 -2.99
C GLY A 174 18.24 0.47 -3.91
N ALA A 175 17.93 0.45 -5.21
CA ALA A 175 18.52 1.34 -6.20
C ALA A 175 18.17 2.81 -5.94
N ILE A 176 16.93 3.10 -5.58
CA ILE A 176 16.50 4.46 -5.21
C ILE A 176 17.27 4.95 -3.98
N CYS A 177 17.39 4.13 -2.94
CA CYS A 177 18.18 4.49 -1.77
C CYS A 177 19.67 4.70 -2.11
N ALA A 178 20.25 3.83 -2.94
CA ALA A 178 21.67 3.93 -3.32
C ALA A 178 21.98 5.17 -4.17
N THR A 179 21.02 5.63 -4.96
CA THR A 179 21.18 6.79 -5.86
C THR A 179 20.71 8.10 -5.25
N LEU A 180 20.20 8.11 -4.01
CA LEU A 180 19.57 9.27 -3.36
C LEU A 180 20.38 10.58 -3.45
N PHE A 181 21.71 10.49 -3.33
CA PHE A 181 22.63 11.64 -3.37
C PHE A 181 23.11 12.01 -4.78
N LEU A 182 22.56 11.38 -5.81
CA LEU A 182 22.85 11.60 -7.22
C LEU A 182 21.54 12.04 -7.90
N PRO A 183 21.20 13.34 -7.94
CA PRO A 183 19.88 13.83 -8.36
C PRO A 183 19.42 13.25 -9.70
N VAL A 184 20.27 13.30 -10.72
CA VAL A 184 19.94 12.76 -12.05
C VAL A 184 19.68 11.24 -12.01
N ALA A 185 20.49 10.50 -11.26
CA ALA A 185 20.36 9.05 -11.16
C ALA A 185 19.12 8.62 -10.35
N VAL A 186 18.80 9.30 -9.25
CA VAL A 186 17.60 8.97 -8.45
C VAL A 186 16.32 9.28 -9.23
N TRP A 187 16.26 10.41 -9.93
CA TRP A 187 15.12 10.75 -10.79
C TRP A 187 14.97 9.76 -11.94
N GLY A 188 16.08 9.40 -12.61
CA GLY A 188 16.08 8.38 -13.66
C GLY A 188 15.60 7.01 -13.15
N THR A 189 16.11 6.58 -12.00
CA THR A 189 15.72 5.32 -11.34
C THR A 189 14.25 5.34 -10.96
N MET A 190 13.77 6.43 -10.34
CA MET A 190 12.37 6.59 -9.97
C MET A 190 11.46 6.55 -11.20
N MET A 191 11.73 7.35 -12.24
CA MET A 191 10.92 7.39 -13.45
C MET A 191 10.89 6.05 -14.17
N ALA A 192 12.04 5.40 -14.35
CA ALA A 192 12.12 4.06 -14.94
C ALA A 192 11.31 3.04 -14.12
N SER A 193 11.38 3.12 -12.78
CA SER A 193 10.61 2.24 -11.90
C SER A 193 9.10 2.50 -12.00
N MET A 194 8.67 3.77 -12.10
CA MET A 194 7.25 4.13 -12.27
C MET A 194 6.70 3.60 -13.58
N VAL A 195 7.44 3.73 -14.68
CA VAL A 195 7.04 3.18 -15.98
C VAL A 195 6.91 1.66 -15.89
N LEU A 196 7.90 0.98 -15.31
CA LEU A 196 7.85 -0.47 -15.11
C LEU A 196 6.65 -0.91 -14.24
N MET A 197 6.33 -0.14 -13.21
CA MET A 197 5.18 -0.38 -12.34
C MET A 197 3.84 -0.14 -13.04
N LEU A 198 3.72 0.90 -13.87
CA LEU A 198 2.52 1.16 -14.66
C LEU A 198 2.28 0.06 -15.70
N ILE A 199 3.34 -0.37 -16.39
CA ILE A 199 3.27 -1.48 -17.35
C ILE A 199 2.84 -2.78 -16.64
N SER A 200 3.44 -3.09 -15.48
CA SER A 200 3.06 -4.27 -14.71
C SER A 200 1.68 -4.16 -14.05
N ALA A 201 1.18 -2.96 -13.74
CA ALA A 201 -0.20 -2.78 -13.27
C ALA A 201 -1.24 -3.01 -14.37
N GLY A 202 -0.93 -2.62 -15.61
CA GLY A 202 -1.81 -2.78 -16.77
C GLY A 202 -1.79 -4.18 -17.39
N ALA A 203 -0.74 -4.96 -17.15
CA ALA A 203 -0.65 -6.33 -17.66
C ALA A 203 -1.71 -7.23 -16.99
N THR A 204 -2.63 -7.78 -17.79
CA THR A 204 -3.56 -8.84 -17.36
C THR A 204 -2.88 -10.18 -17.13
N SER A 205 -1.58 -10.26 -17.40
CA SER A 205 -0.75 -11.45 -17.26
C SER A 205 -0.41 -11.76 -15.79
N THR A 206 0.10 -12.98 -15.56
CA THR A 206 0.58 -13.51 -14.28
C THR A 206 1.70 -12.67 -13.62
N TRP A 207 2.25 -11.70 -14.35
CA TRP A 207 3.30 -10.76 -13.91
C TRP A 207 2.77 -9.47 -13.28
N GLY A 208 1.46 -9.34 -13.08
CA GLY A 208 0.88 -8.10 -12.59
C GLY A 208 1.16 -7.77 -11.11
N LEU A 209 1.24 -6.48 -10.78
CA LEU A 209 1.32 -6.00 -9.39
C LEU A 209 0.11 -6.42 -8.55
N ARG A 210 -1.09 -6.38 -9.15
CA ARG A 210 -2.33 -6.85 -8.51
C ARG A 210 -2.26 -8.35 -8.20
N SER A 211 -1.81 -9.16 -9.15
CA SER A 211 -1.58 -10.60 -8.94
C SER A 211 -0.59 -10.82 -7.79
N THR A 212 0.53 -10.09 -7.78
CA THR A 212 1.55 -10.19 -6.73
C THR A 212 0.98 -9.90 -5.34
N GLY A 213 0.19 -8.83 -5.19
CA GLY A 213 -0.48 -8.49 -3.93
C GLY A 213 -1.49 -9.55 -3.46
N TRP A 214 -2.09 -10.29 -4.38
CA TRP A 214 -2.99 -11.41 -4.07
C TRP A 214 -2.25 -12.59 -3.42
N TYR A 215 -1.09 -12.98 -3.98
CA TYR A 215 -0.28 -14.13 -3.51
C TYR A 215 0.58 -13.82 -2.27
N TRP A 216 0.83 -12.54 -1.96
CA TRP A 216 1.65 -12.15 -0.84
C TRP A 216 1.10 -12.66 0.51
N GLY A 217 1.97 -13.34 1.25
CA GLY A 217 1.75 -13.74 2.63
C GLY A 217 2.16 -12.64 3.61
N THR A 218 2.01 -12.94 4.90
CA THR A 218 2.33 -11.98 5.97
C THR A 218 3.81 -11.58 5.97
N THR A 219 4.72 -12.50 5.64
CA THR A 219 6.17 -12.22 5.58
C THR A 219 6.51 -11.18 4.51
N GLN A 220 5.96 -11.31 3.31
CA GLN A 220 6.16 -10.35 2.22
C GLN A 220 5.57 -8.98 2.58
N TRP A 221 4.36 -8.96 3.15
CA TRP A 221 3.74 -7.71 3.63
C TRP A 221 4.54 -7.02 4.74
N CYS A 222 5.09 -7.78 5.70
CA CYS A 222 5.96 -7.24 6.74
C CYS A 222 7.26 -6.68 6.16
N ALA A 223 7.93 -7.41 5.26
CA ALA A 223 9.16 -6.95 4.62
C ALA A 223 8.93 -5.68 3.79
N PHE A 224 7.84 -5.63 3.03
CA PHE A 224 7.44 -4.43 2.29
C PHE A 224 7.18 -3.25 3.23
N GLY A 225 6.37 -3.44 4.28
CA GLY A 225 6.04 -2.39 5.24
C GLY A 225 7.27 -1.86 6.00
N ILE A 226 8.16 -2.75 6.45
CA ILE A 226 9.42 -2.37 7.10
C ILE A 226 10.31 -1.60 6.13
N SER A 227 10.43 -2.06 4.88
CA SER A 227 11.22 -1.38 3.85
C SER A 227 10.67 0.00 3.53
N THR A 228 9.35 0.14 3.36
CA THR A 228 8.69 1.43 3.16
C THR A 228 8.90 2.36 4.35
N GLY A 229 8.75 1.86 5.57
CA GLY A 229 9.03 2.62 6.79
C GLY A 229 10.48 3.09 6.87
N ALA A 230 11.43 2.23 6.50
CA ALA A 230 12.85 2.59 6.44
C ALA A 230 13.14 3.66 5.38
N MET A 231 12.51 3.59 4.20
CA MET A 231 12.63 4.64 3.17
C MET A 231 12.04 5.97 3.64
N PHE A 232 10.90 5.96 4.33
CA PHE A 232 10.28 7.17 4.89
C PHE A 232 11.14 7.77 6.01
N LEU A 233 11.70 6.92 6.87
CA LEU A 233 12.63 7.34 7.91
C LEU A 233 13.90 7.92 7.29
N LEU A 234 14.45 7.29 6.26
CA LEU A 234 15.63 7.79 5.53
C LEU A 234 15.35 9.16 4.89
N ALA A 235 14.16 9.36 4.31
CA ALA A 235 13.74 10.65 3.75
C ALA A 235 13.69 11.72 4.84
N ALA A 236 13.06 11.45 5.98
CA ALA A 236 12.99 12.37 7.10
C ALA A 236 14.38 12.69 7.69
N LEU A 237 15.23 11.68 7.88
CA LEU A 237 16.57 11.85 8.47
C LEU A 237 17.54 12.59 7.54
N THR A 238 17.41 12.42 6.22
CA THR A 238 18.20 13.16 5.21
C THR A 238 17.95 14.67 5.31
N ILE A 239 16.74 15.06 5.71
CA ILE A 239 16.37 16.46 5.89
C ILE A 239 16.72 16.94 7.30
N ALA A 240 16.45 16.11 8.31
CA ALA A 240 16.61 16.48 9.71
C ALA A 240 18.07 16.53 10.17
N THR A 241 18.97 15.81 9.49
CA THR A 241 20.35 15.59 9.97
C THR A 241 21.35 15.52 8.81
N GLU A 242 22.60 15.90 9.09
CA GLU A 242 23.74 15.69 8.17
C GLU A 242 24.39 14.30 8.32
N LEU A 243 23.84 13.46 9.20
CA LEU A 243 24.39 12.13 9.50
C LEU A 243 24.21 11.13 8.36
N ILE A 244 23.27 11.39 7.45
CA ILE A 244 23.00 10.50 6.33
C ILE A 244 24.02 10.79 5.23
N SER A 245 25.05 9.95 5.17
CA SER A 245 26.02 9.95 4.06
C SER A 245 25.54 9.07 2.90
N PRO A 246 26.10 9.24 1.69
CA PRO A 246 25.83 8.35 0.56
C PRO A 246 26.08 6.88 0.87
N VAL A 247 27.10 6.58 1.68
CA VAL A 247 27.43 5.22 2.12
C VAL A 247 26.31 4.65 2.99
N VAL A 248 25.83 5.41 3.98
CA VAL A 248 24.72 4.99 4.86
C VAL A 248 23.46 4.72 4.05
N SER A 249 23.15 5.58 3.08
CA SER A 249 22.00 5.42 2.19
C SER A 249 22.11 4.18 1.30
N ALA A 250 23.28 3.95 0.70
CA ALA A 250 23.54 2.76 -0.12
C ALA A 250 23.49 1.46 0.70
N SER A 251 24.06 1.45 1.91
CA SER A 251 23.98 0.31 2.83
C SER A 251 22.54 0.02 3.24
N THR A 252 21.76 1.06 3.54
CA THR A 252 20.32 0.94 3.86
C THR A 252 19.56 0.35 2.67
N GLY A 253 19.84 0.84 1.45
CA GLY A 253 19.29 0.31 0.21
C GLY A 253 19.60 -1.16 -0.02
N ALA A 254 20.85 -1.58 0.23
CA ALA A 254 21.25 -2.98 0.12
C ALA A 254 20.51 -3.88 1.12
N VAL A 255 20.33 -3.43 2.37
CA VAL A 255 19.57 -4.17 3.39
C VAL A 255 18.09 -4.28 3.00
N ILE A 256 17.49 -3.18 2.53
CA ILE A 256 16.11 -3.17 2.03
C ILE A 256 15.95 -4.16 0.88
N ALA A 257 16.81 -4.07 -0.14
CA ALA A 257 16.77 -4.95 -1.30
C ALA A 257 16.92 -6.42 -0.88
N ALA A 258 17.93 -6.74 -0.07
CA ALA A 258 18.15 -8.09 0.42
C ALA A 258 16.94 -8.63 1.18
N SER A 259 16.35 -7.83 2.08
CA SER A 259 15.19 -8.25 2.88
C SER A 259 13.99 -8.62 2.00
N VAL A 260 13.64 -7.78 1.03
CA VAL A 260 12.50 -8.02 0.13
C VAL A 260 12.79 -9.17 -0.83
N VAL A 261 14.00 -9.24 -1.39
CA VAL A 261 14.43 -10.32 -2.30
C VAL A 261 14.37 -11.67 -1.59
N VAL A 262 14.86 -11.77 -0.35
CA VAL A 262 14.78 -13.00 0.45
C VAL A 262 13.32 -13.43 0.65
N THR A 263 12.41 -12.49 0.92
CA THR A 263 10.99 -12.84 1.09
C THR A 263 10.30 -13.34 -0.18
N ALA A 264 10.84 -13.06 -1.37
CA ALA A 264 10.33 -13.60 -2.62
C ALA A 264 10.48 -15.13 -2.72
N PHE A 265 11.41 -15.71 -1.96
CA PHE A 265 11.66 -17.16 -1.94
C PHE A 265 11.04 -17.86 -0.74
N LEU A 266 10.50 -17.12 0.21
CA LEU A 266 9.72 -17.68 1.31
C LEU A 266 8.34 -18.14 0.83
N PRO A 267 7.71 -19.12 1.50
CA PRO A 267 6.34 -19.50 1.19
C PRO A 267 5.42 -18.28 1.22
N GLY A 268 4.59 -18.18 0.19
CA GLY A 268 3.51 -17.22 0.10
C GLY A 268 2.20 -17.89 0.45
N ARG A 269 1.13 -17.31 -0.06
CA ARG A 269 -0.19 -17.93 -0.01
C ARG A 269 -0.36 -18.86 -1.21
N GLY A 270 -0.82 -20.09 -0.97
CA GLY A 270 -1.23 -21.00 -2.04
C GLY A 270 -2.57 -20.61 -2.64
N ASP A 271 -2.77 -21.00 -3.91
CA ASP A 271 -4.10 -21.06 -4.49
C ASP A 271 -4.89 -22.12 -3.73
N ASP A 272 -5.94 -21.67 -3.03
CA ASP A 272 -6.92 -22.56 -2.43
C ASP A 272 -7.82 -23.11 -3.58
N GLY A 273 -7.23 -23.89 -4.50
CA GLY A 273 -7.92 -24.69 -5.53
C GLY A 273 -9.00 -23.96 -6.33
N TYR A 274 -8.66 -22.90 -7.06
CA TYR A 274 -9.48 -22.51 -8.21
C TYR A 274 -9.11 -23.43 -9.38
N ASP A 275 -9.61 -24.67 -9.33
CA ASP A 275 -9.53 -25.57 -10.46
C ASP A 275 -10.26 -24.92 -11.62
N GLY A 276 -9.48 -24.43 -12.58
CA GLY A 276 -9.96 -23.81 -13.82
C GLY A 276 -10.70 -24.78 -14.74
N GLU A 277 -11.24 -25.90 -14.23
CA GLU A 277 -12.04 -26.87 -14.98
C GLU A 277 -13.36 -26.27 -15.52
N GLY A 278 -13.72 -25.04 -15.14
CA GLY A 278 -14.91 -24.36 -15.65
C GLY A 278 -14.74 -23.60 -16.97
N ALA A 279 -13.52 -23.44 -17.51
CA ALA A 279 -13.29 -22.61 -18.70
C ALA A 279 -13.26 -23.41 -20.02
N ASP A 280 -12.95 -24.71 -19.99
CA ASP A 280 -12.88 -25.54 -21.20
C ASP A 280 -14.23 -26.14 -21.64
N GLY A 281 -15.28 -26.02 -20.81
CA GLY A 281 -16.61 -26.55 -21.14
C GLY A 281 -17.51 -25.65 -22.01
N ALA A 282 -17.04 -24.46 -22.42
CA ALA A 282 -17.88 -23.48 -23.12
C ALA A 282 -17.53 -23.28 -24.61
N SER A 283 -16.61 -24.08 -25.18
CA SER A 283 -16.29 -24.03 -26.62
C SER A 283 -16.83 -25.22 -27.44
N GLU A 284 -17.68 -26.06 -26.86
CA GLU A 284 -18.43 -27.10 -27.58
C GLU A 284 -19.94 -26.76 -27.59
N ALA A 285 -20.31 -25.68 -28.28
CA ALA A 285 -21.69 -25.42 -28.70
C ALA A 285 -21.73 -24.54 -29.95
#